data_AF-A0AAU9K5X3-F1
#
_entry.id   AF-A0AAU9K5X3-F1
#
_cell.length_a   1.000
_cell.length_b   1.000
_cell.length_c   1.000
_cell.angle_alpha   90.00
_cell.angle_beta   90.00
_cell.angle_gamma   90.00
#
_symmetry.space_group_name_H-M   'P 1'
#
loop_
_entity.id
_entity.type
_entity.pdbx_description
1 polymer ?
#
loop_
_entity_poly.entity_id
_entity_poly.type
_entity_poly.pdbx_seq_one_letter_code
_entity_poly.pdbx_strand_id
1 'polypeptide(L)'
;MSRSSRDSSELEVEPHKLRSLLDSIAIQLEIPFLERRGRNKQHKHDPIEELREVIQETSERERELQACIGIARVLIDNNEKSILKINKQREEKEKDQEKIKDLRNTIETLKEELVLAEEKYDQVNKALVSCEEQLLVLNAEHKRLLMESNKLRELPDSLVQSVKDYQSEIEELKSSFRSELDEMNKNKFELERRNKRLLEEKTQMDTIYNETYEKFKTLEISNQKSQERLKALEQECQNAKFEKEIADKKIGLLSKNTEKLKAKIDKLEEDLKLTENSRSKSQTPKKLKHSRHHSLLTEIESVRSDEKEKKLKLPEIREEEEMVITSIASKAFLSFTPHGKSGHKVFSFDRSQKTLDIDIDLGIIHIESKKAKDFPGRKDPAEEYFFLATQAVKMNSSYMDAICIIPPQNLYEKAMKEDVPFHKWHIWIESQLNSAYIQMLYKKDSKIAPIPTINRITRR
;
A
#
# COMPACT_ATOMS: atom_id res chain seq x y z
N MET A 1 -3.82 14.16 3.51
CA MET A 1 -2.58 13.45 3.87
C MET A 1 -1.42 14.11 3.15
N SER A 2 -0.75 15.02 3.86
CA SER A 2 0.35 15.85 3.35
C SER A 2 1.62 15.02 3.27
N ARG A 3 2.02 14.64 2.05
CA ARG A 3 3.31 13.99 1.83
C ARG A 3 4.40 15.02 2.05
N SER A 4 5.12 14.83 3.16
CA SER A 4 6.41 15.42 3.48
C SER A 4 7.29 15.52 2.25
N SER A 5 7.47 16.75 1.76
CA SER A 5 8.53 17.16 0.84
C SER A 5 9.87 16.95 1.56
N ARG A 6 10.49 15.78 1.38
CA ARG A 6 11.89 15.61 1.77
C ARG A 6 12.74 16.40 0.79
N ASP A 7 13.61 17.23 1.35
CA ASP A 7 14.62 18.04 0.70
C ASP A 7 15.34 17.27 -0.42
N SER A 8 15.03 17.65 -1.66
CA SER A 8 15.81 17.32 -2.86
C SER A 8 16.84 18.42 -3.15
N SER A 9 17.40 19.05 -2.11
CA SER A 9 18.33 20.17 -2.26
C SER A 9 19.77 19.74 -2.55
N GLU A 10 20.05 18.43 -2.67
CA GLU A 10 21.37 17.94 -3.04
C GLU A 10 21.50 17.83 -4.57
N LEU A 11 22.19 18.83 -5.13
CA LEU A 11 22.78 18.85 -6.48
C LEU A 11 21.79 18.97 -7.65
N GLU A 12 20.90 19.97 -7.62
CA GLU A 12 20.45 20.57 -8.88
C GLU A 12 21.63 21.30 -9.54
N VAL A 13 22.45 20.55 -10.28
CA VAL A 13 23.37 21.13 -11.24
C VAL A 13 22.51 21.89 -12.24
N GLU A 14 22.48 23.23 -12.11
CA GLU A 14 21.68 24.10 -12.98
C GLU A 14 21.91 23.72 -14.45
N PRO A 15 20.88 23.22 -15.17
CA PRO A 15 21.02 22.73 -16.54
C PRO A 15 21.65 23.74 -17.50
N HIS A 16 21.48 25.03 -17.19
CA HIS A 16 22.05 26.15 -17.94
C HIS A 16 23.58 26.23 -17.81
N LYS A 17 24.16 25.95 -16.63
CA LYS A 17 25.62 25.94 -16.44
C LYS A 17 26.27 24.81 -17.21
N LEU A 18 25.66 23.62 -17.17
CA LEU A 18 26.14 22.47 -17.93
C LEU A 18 26.07 22.72 -19.44
N ARG A 19 24.96 23.30 -19.92
CA ARG A 19 24.80 23.66 -21.34
C ARG A 19 25.85 24.68 -21.79
N SER A 20 26.08 25.74 -21.02
CA SER A 20 27.12 26.74 -21.34
C SER A 20 28.53 26.13 -21.39
N LEU A 21 28.82 25.15 -20.55
CA LEU A 21 30.12 24.47 -20.52
C LEU A 21 30.29 23.55 -21.74
N LEU A 22 29.23 22.81 -22.11
CA LEU A 22 29.20 21.99 -23.32
C LEU A 22 29.31 22.82 -24.60
N ASP A 23 28.61 23.95 -24.68
CA ASP A 23 28.69 24.87 -25.83
C ASP A 23 30.10 25.46 -25.97
N SER A 24 30.75 25.80 -24.85
CA SER A 24 32.15 26.26 -24.85
C SER A 24 33.11 25.19 -25.38
N ILE A 25 32.96 23.94 -24.93
CA ILE A 25 33.77 22.80 -25.42
C ILE A 25 33.50 22.56 -26.91
N ALA A 26 32.24 22.64 -27.36
CA ALA A 26 31.87 22.45 -28.76
C ALA A 26 32.53 23.50 -29.67
N ILE A 27 32.45 24.79 -29.30
CA ILE A 27 33.13 25.89 -30.03
C ILE A 27 34.64 25.67 -30.04
N GLN A 28 35.21 25.20 -28.93
CA GLN A 28 36.62 24.87 -28.88
C GLN A 28 36.96 23.70 -29.80
N LEU A 29 36.12 22.69 -29.96
CA LEU A 29 36.39 21.56 -30.85
C LEU A 29 36.23 21.87 -32.35
N GLU A 30 35.52 22.94 -32.72
CA GLU A 30 35.36 23.35 -34.13
C GLU A 30 36.67 23.79 -34.81
N ILE A 31 37.61 24.36 -34.04
CA ILE A 31 38.88 24.87 -34.59
C ILE A 31 39.98 23.82 -34.40
N PRO A 32 40.65 23.33 -35.47
CA PRO A 32 41.76 22.40 -35.37
C PRO A 32 42.83 22.90 -34.38
N PHE A 33 43.35 21.98 -33.58
CA PHE A 33 44.29 22.29 -32.51
C PHE A 33 45.48 23.15 -32.96
N LEU A 34 46.13 22.75 -34.05
CA LEU A 34 47.29 23.47 -34.61
C LEU A 34 46.94 24.88 -35.09
N GLU A 35 45.75 25.06 -35.67
CA GLU A 35 45.27 26.36 -36.12
C GLU A 35 45.03 27.30 -34.93
N ARG A 36 44.52 26.77 -33.83
CA ARG A 36 44.27 27.51 -32.59
C ARG A 36 45.57 27.96 -31.91
N ARG A 37 46.56 27.08 -31.80
CA ARG A 37 47.91 27.44 -31.30
C ARG A 37 48.56 28.52 -32.18
N GLY A 38 48.42 28.40 -33.49
CA GLY A 38 48.90 29.40 -34.46
C GLY A 38 48.23 30.77 -34.27
N ARG A 39 46.89 30.81 -34.15
CA ARG A 39 46.12 32.05 -33.89
C ARG A 39 46.50 32.69 -32.56
N ASN A 40 46.77 31.89 -31.53
CA ASN A 40 47.13 32.35 -30.19
C ASN A 40 48.62 32.69 -30.03
N LYS A 41 49.45 32.47 -31.07
CA LYS A 41 50.91 32.66 -31.04
C LYS A 41 51.59 31.88 -29.90
N GLN A 42 51.10 30.67 -29.60
CA GLN A 42 51.60 29.83 -28.51
C GLN A 42 52.75 28.90 -28.92
N HIS A 43 53.33 29.07 -30.11
CA HIS A 43 54.44 28.24 -30.59
C HIS A 43 55.75 28.55 -29.87
N LYS A 44 56.47 27.50 -29.47
CA LYS A 44 57.83 27.57 -28.95
C LYS A 44 58.86 27.55 -30.07
N HIS A 45 60.01 28.18 -29.80
CA HIS A 45 61.13 28.19 -30.74
C HIS A 45 61.89 26.86 -30.77
N ASP A 46 61.93 26.12 -29.66
CA ASP A 46 62.52 24.77 -29.61
C ASP A 46 61.48 23.72 -30.04
N PRO A 47 61.73 22.97 -31.13
CA PRO A 47 60.82 21.92 -31.59
C PRO A 47 60.55 20.83 -30.55
N ILE A 48 61.51 20.54 -29.65
CA ILE A 48 61.34 19.50 -28.62
C ILE A 48 60.40 20.00 -27.51
N GLU A 49 60.55 21.26 -27.08
CA GLU A 49 59.66 21.88 -26.10
C GLU A 49 58.23 22.00 -26.65
N GLU A 50 58.08 22.44 -27.90
CA GLU A 50 56.77 22.49 -28.58
C GLU A 50 56.09 21.11 -28.60
N LEU A 51 56.82 20.06 -28.96
CA LEU A 51 56.28 18.71 -29.00
C LEU A 51 55.83 18.23 -27.61
N ARG A 52 56.58 18.55 -26.54
CA ARG A 52 56.19 18.21 -25.17
C ARG A 52 54.91 18.93 -24.74
N GLU A 53 54.78 20.21 -25.03
CA GLU A 53 53.55 20.96 -24.73
C GLU A 53 52.35 20.43 -25.53
N VAL A 54 52.54 20.11 -26.81
CA VAL A 54 51.50 19.50 -27.65
C VAL A 54 51.03 18.15 -27.07
N ILE A 55 51.97 17.30 -26.63
CA ILE A 55 51.63 16.02 -26.00
C ILE A 55 50.86 16.26 -24.70
N GLN A 56 51.33 17.16 -23.83
CA GLN A 56 50.66 17.46 -22.56
C GLN A 56 49.23 17.96 -22.77
N GLU A 57 49.03 18.92 -23.67
CA GLU A 57 47.70 19.47 -23.97
C GLU A 57 46.78 18.43 -24.60
N THR A 58 47.31 17.54 -25.46
CA THR A 58 46.56 16.43 -26.03
C THR A 58 46.12 15.44 -24.94
N SER A 59 46.99 15.12 -23.98
CA SER A 59 46.67 14.26 -22.84
C SER A 59 45.68 14.90 -21.85
N GLU A 60 45.72 16.23 -21.69
CA GLU A 60 44.72 16.98 -20.92
C GLU A 60 43.34 16.89 -21.60
N ARG A 61 43.27 17.14 -22.90
CA ARG A 61 42.02 16.99 -23.68
C ARG A 61 41.49 15.57 -23.69
N GLU A 62 42.35 14.56 -23.75
CA GLU A 62 41.92 13.16 -23.66
C GLU A 62 41.21 12.90 -22.32
N ARG A 63 41.76 13.41 -21.21
CA ARG A 63 41.14 13.30 -19.88
C ARG A 63 39.80 14.05 -19.81
N GLU A 64 39.72 15.25 -20.39
CA GLU A 64 38.46 16.02 -20.46
C GLU A 64 37.41 15.28 -21.29
N LEU A 65 37.78 14.70 -22.43
CA LEU A 65 36.88 13.89 -23.26
C LEU A 65 36.42 12.63 -22.53
N GLN A 66 37.31 11.94 -21.81
CA GLN A 66 36.94 10.80 -20.97
C GLN A 66 35.95 11.20 -19.86
N ALA A 67 36.15 12.37 -19.22
CA ALA A 67 35.22 12.90 -18.23
C ALA A 67 33.86 13.24 -18.87
N CYS A 68 33.84 13.85 -20.06
CA CYS A 68 32.62 14.13 -20.82
C CYS A 68 31.86 12.85 -21.17
N ILE A 69 32.57 11.79 -21.61
CA ILE A 69 31.97 10.47 -21.87
C ILE A 69 31.37 9.89 -20.58
N GLY A 70 32.07 10.01 -19.45
CA GLY A 70 31.55 9.59 -18.15
C GLY A 70 30.24 10.30 -17.76
N ILE A 71 30.20 11.62 -17.90
CA ILE A 71 28.99 12.43 -17.65
C ILE A 71 27.87 12.03 -18.61
N ALA A 72 28.16 11.85 -19.91
CA ALA A 72 27.18 11.44 -20.90
C ALA A 72 26.56 10.07 -20.58
N ARG A 73 27.36 9.09 -20.13
CA ARG A 73 26.84 7.79 -19.69
C ARG A 73 25.90 7.91 -18.49
N VAL A 74 26.27 8.69 -17.48
CA VAL A 74 25.41 8.94 -16.31
C VAL A 74 24.10 9.62 -16.71
N LEU A 75 24.13 10.58 -17.65
CA LEU A 75 22.93 11.23 -18.16
C LEU A 75 22.03 10.26 -18.94
N ILE A 76 22.60 9.36 -19.74
CA ILE A 76 21.85 8.31 -20.45
C ILE A 76 21.16 7.39 -19.42
N ASP A 77 21.89 6.87 -18.44
CA ASP A 77 21.34 6.01 -17.38
C ASP A 77 20.21 6.70 -16.60
N ASN A 78 20.37 7.99 -16.31
CA ASN A 78 19.34 8.78 -15.61
C ASN A 78 18.11 9.03 -16.49
N ASN A 79 18.29 9.25 -17.79
CA ASN A 79 17.18 9.37 -18.74
C ASN A 79 16.43 8.04 -18.88
N GLU A 80 17.12 6.90 -18.95
CA GLU A 80 16.49 5.58 -18.97
C GLU A 80 15.64 5.32 -17.72
N LYS A 81 16.18 5.63 -16.53
CA LYS A 81 15.42 5.55 -15.26
C LYS A 81 14.20 6.47 -15.28
N SER A 82 14.33 7.66 -15.82
CA SER A 82 13.23 8.63 -15.93
C SER A 82 12.14 8.15 -16.88
N ILE A 83 12.52 7.56 -18.01
CA ILE A 83 11.58 6.94 -18.98
C ILE A 83 10.83 5.78 -18.32
N LEU A 84 11.51 4.90 -17.57
CA LEU A 84 10.86 3.82 -16.83
C LEU A 84 9.84 4.36 -15.81
N LYS A 85 10.19 5.43 -15.08
CA LYS A 85 9.29 6.08 -14.13
C LYS A 85 8.08 6.69 -14.82
N ILE A 86 8.26 7.35 -15.96
CA ILE A 86 7.17 7.91 -16.78
C ILE A 86 6.24 6.81 -17.29
N ASN A 87 6.78 5.69 -17.79
CA ASN A 87 5.99 4.57 -18.26
C ASN A 87 5.17 3.94 -17.14
N LYS A 88 5.76 3.74 -15.96
CA LYS A 88 5.02 3.26 -14.78
C LYS A 88 3.87 4.20 -14.40
N GLN A 89 4.11 5.51 -14.37
CA GLN A 89 3.06 6.50 -14.09
C GLN A 89 1.96 6.52 -15.16
N ARG A 90 2.33 6.26 -16.43
CA ARG A 90 1.38 6.15 -17.53
C ARG A 90 0.47 4.92 -17.37
N GLU A 91 1.04 3.77 -17.02
CA GLU A 91 0.28 2.54 -16.74
C GLU A 91 -0.67 2.72 -15.53
N GLU A 92 -0.21 3.37 -14.45
CA GLU A 92 -1.05 3.68 -13.29
C GLU A 92 -2.22 4.60 -13.68
N LYS A 93 -1.95 5.64 -14.48
CA LYS A 93 -2.98 6.56 -15.00
C LYS A 93 -3.99 5.83 -15.89
N GLU A 94 -3.55 4.91 -16.74
CA GLU A 94 -4.43 4.13 -17.62
C GLU A 94 -5.36 3.22 -16.79
N LYS A 95 -4.84 2.54 -15.77
CA LYS A 95 -5.65 1.74 -14.84
C LYS A 95 -6.69 2.58 -14.11
N ASP A 96 -6.32 3.79 -13.66
CA ASP A 96 -7.26 4.66 -12.97
C ASP A 96 -8.31 5.26 -13.93
N GLN A 97 -7.95 5.49 -15.21
CA GLN A 97 -8.92 5.85 -16.25
C GLN A 97 -9.93 4.74 -16.53
N GLU A 98 -9.49 3.48 -16.56
CA GLU A 98 -10.36 2.31 -16.71
C GLU A 98 -11.33 2.19 -15.54
N LYS A 99 -10.84 2.30 -14.29
CA LYS A 99 -11.71 2.33 -13.09
C LYS A 99 -12.73 3.46 -13.13
N ILE A 100 -12.34 4.66 -13.56
CA ILE A 100 -13.26 5.80 -13.69
C ILE A 100 -14.35 5.49 -14.73
N LYS A 101 -14.01 4.81 -15.83
CA LYS A 101 -14.98 4.40 -16.85
C LYS A 101 -15.96 3.36 -16.28
N ASP A 102 -15.47 2.38 -15.53
CA ASP A 102 -16.32 1.36 -14.91
C ASP A 102 -17.27 1.97 -13.88
N LEU A 103 -16.76 2.85 -12.99
CA LEU A 103 -17.59 3.57 -12.02
C LEU A 103 -18.64 4.45 -12.69
N ARG A 104 -18.32 5.09 -13.82
CA ARG A 104 -19.31 5.85 -14.60
C ARG A 104 -20.41 4.96 -15.14
N ASN A 105 -20.07 3.79 -15.67
CA ASN A 105 -21.06 2.83 -16.14
C ASN A 105 -21.96 2.36 -14.99
N THR A 106 -21.39 2.05 -13.82
CA THR A 106 -22.18 1.66 -12.63
C THR A 106 -23.10 2.79 -12.14
N ILE A 107 -22.64 4.03 -12.15
CA ILE A 107 -23.47 5.19 -11.80
C ILE A 107 -24.64 5.30 -12.77
N GLU A 108 -24.41 5.07 -14.07
CA GLU A 108 -25.47 5.16 -15.07
C GLU A 108 -26.49 4.04 -14.92
N THR A 109 -26.07 2.79 -14.70
CA THR A 109 -27.00 1.68 -14.43
C THR A 109 -27.83 1.93 -13.16
N LEU A 110 -27.22 2.45 -12.09
CA LEU A 110 -27.94 2.77 -10.85
C LEU A 110 -28.95 3.91 -11.03
N LYS A 111 -28.70 4.87 -11.92
CA LYS A 111 -29.68 5.90 -12.26
C LYS A 111 -30.86 5.32 -13.03
N GLU A 112 -30.60 4.44 -14.00
CA GLU A 112 -31.66 3.75 -14.74
C GLU A 112 -32.54 2.92 -13.79
N GLU A 113 -31.92 2.19 -12.85
CA GLU A 113 -32.62 1.45 -11.80
C GLU A 113 -33.45 2.36 -10.87
N LEU A 114 -32.92 3.53 -10.51
CA LEU A 114 -33.62 4.52 -9.69
C LEU A 114 -34.88 5.03 -10.41
N VAL A 115 -34.77 5.40 -11.69
CA VAL A 115 -35.92 5.86 -12.48
C VAL A 115 -37.00 4.77 -12.55
N LEU A 116 -36.62 3.51 -12.79
CA LEU A 116 -37.57 2.39 -12.78
C LEU A 116 -38.24 2.18 -11.40
N ALA A 117 -37.51 2.41 -10.31
CA ALA A 117 -38.05 2.32 -8.96
C ALA A 117 -39.04 3.46 -8.66
N GLU A 118 -38.74 4.70 -9.11
CA GLU A 118 -39.63 5.85 -9.01
C GLU A 118 -40.91 5.65 -9.83
N GLU A 119 -40.82 5.15 -11.06
CA GLU A 119 -41.99 4.82 -11.88
C GLU A 119 -42.89 3.77 -11.21
N LYS A 120 -42.29 2.75 -10.59
CA LYS A 120 -43.04 1.73 -9.82
C LYS A 120 -43.70 2.33 -8.58
N TYR A 121 -43.01 3.22 -7.87
CA TYR A 121 -43.57 3.92 -6.72
C TYR A 121 -44.80 4.75 -7.13
N ASP A 122 -44.71 5.49 -8.23
CA ASP A 122 -45.82 6.28 -8.76
C ASP A 122 -47.02 5.40 -9.17
N GLN A 123 -46.77 4.24 -9.76
CA GLN A 123 -47.82 3.28 -10.10
C GLN A 123 -48.53 2.75 -8.83
N VAL A 124 -47.77 2.39 -7.81
CA VAL A 124 -48.33 1.94 -6.52
C VAL A 124 -49.12 3.05 -5.84
N ASN A 125 -48.60 4.28 -5.86
CA ASN A 125 -49.29 5.43 -5.28
C ASN A 125 -50.60 5.74 -6.00
N LYS A 126 -50.64 5.67 -7.34
CA LYS A 126 -51.88 5.80 -8.12
C LYS A 126 -52.90 4.71 -7.77
N ALA A 127 -52.43 3.46 -7.62
CA ALA A 127 -53.30 2.36 -7.21
C ALA A 127 -53.85 2.57 -5.79
N LEU A 128 -53.02 3.03 -4.86
CA LEU A 128 -53.44 3.32 -3.49
C LEU A 128 -54.53 4.40 -3.44
N VAL A 129 -54.33 5.52 -4.14
CA VAL A 129 -55.34 6.60 -4.24
C VAL A 129 -56.66 6.06 -4.80
N SER A 130 -56.60 5.24 -5.86
CA SER A 130 -57.81 4.63 -6.44
C SER A 130 -58.53 3.70 -5.46
N CYS A 131 -57.80 2.91 -4.67
CA CYS A 131 -58.39 2.08 -3.62
C CYS A 131 -59.01 2.90 -2.48
N GLU A 132 -58.36 4.00 -2.07
CA GLU A 132 -58.90 4.92 -1.05
C GLU A 132 -60.21 5.58 -1.53
N GLU A 133 -60.27 6.00 -2.80
CA GLU A 133 -61.49 6.51 -3.42
C GLU A 133 -62.62 5.48 -3.42
N GLN A 134 -62.34 4.22 -3.80
CA GLN A 134 -63.32 3.13 -3.77
C GLN A 134 -63.83 2.85 -2.36
N LEU A 135 -62.94 2.87 -1.36
CA LEU A 135 -63.31 2.66 0.04
C LEU A 135 -64.24 3.76 0.56
N LEU A 136 -64.01 5.01 0.17
CA LEU A 136 -64.92 6.12 0.49
C LEU A 136 -66.32 5.93 -0.11
N VAL A 137 -66.40 5.47 -1.36
CA VAL A 137 -67.68 5.15 -2.02
C VAL A 137 -68.41 4.03 -1.28
N LEU A 138 -67.73 2.92 -0.99
CA LEU A 138 -68.30 1.78 -0.24
C LEU A 138 -68.76 2.18 1.17
N ASN A 139 -68.00 3.03 1.87
CA ASN A 139 -68.37 3.50 3.20
C ASN A 139 -69.60 4.42 3.18
N ALA A 140 -69.72 5.27 2.16
CA ALA A 140 -70.92 6.09 1.95
C ALA A 140 -72.15 5.21 1.69
N GLU A 141 -72.01 4.16 0.87
CA GLU A 141 -73.07 3.20 0.60
C GLU A 141 -73.46 2.37 1.83
N HIS A 142 -72.49 1.89 2.60
CA HIS A 142 -72.74 1.19 3.86
C HIS A 142 -73.55 2.06 4.85
N LYS A 143 -73.20 3.35 4.98
CA LYS A 143 -73.98 4.29 5.81
C LYS A 143 -75.41 4.47 5.30
N ARG A 144 -75.61 4.55 3.97
CA ARG A 144 -76.94 4.62 3.35
C ARG A 144 -77.77 3.39 3.70
N LEU A 145 -77.22 2.19 3.50
CA LEU A 145 -77.88 0.92 3.81
C LEU A 145 -78.20 0.79 5.32
N LEU A 146 -77.30 1.23 6.19
CA LEU A 146 -77.54 1.23 7.64
C LEU A 146 -78.75 2.11 8.03
N MET A 147 -78.94 3.25 7.38
CA MET A 147 -80.12 4.11 7.62
C MET A 147 -81.42 3.45 7.11
N GLU A 148 -81.33 2.75 5.98
CA GLU A 148 -82.46 2.05 5.35
C GLU A 148 -82.90 0.83 6.19
N SER A 149 -81.94 0.03 6.67
CA SER A 149 -82.15 -1.08 7.60
C SER A 149 -82.83 -0.63 8.91
N ASN A 150 -82.42 0.51 9.47
CA ASN A 150 -83.04 1.03 10.70
C ASN A 150 -84.49 1.49 10.48
N LYS A 151 -84.85 2.01 9.29
CA LYS A 151 -86.24 2.35 8.94
C LYS A 151 -87.14 1.13 8.80
N LEU A 152 -86.60 0.01 8.33
CA LEU A 152 -87.33 -1.25 8.16
C LEU A 152 -87.70 -1.93 9.49
N ARG A 153 -87.15 -1.47 10.62
CA ARG A 153 -87.37 -2.04 11.96
C ARG A 153 -88.69 -1.62 12.64
N GLU A 154 -89.46 -0.69 12.06
CA GLU A 154 -90.64 -0.07 12.70
C GLU A 154 -92.03 -0.45 12.12
N LEU A 155 -92.17 -1.48 11.28
CA LEU A 155 -93.45 -1.77 10.59
C LEU A 155 -94.13 -3.10 10.97
N PRO A 156 -95.48 -3.13 11.16
CA PRO A 156 -96.26 -4.33 11.50
C PRO A 156 -96.81 -5.08 10.26
N ASP A 157 -96.91 -6.41 10.40
CA ASP A 157 -97.65 -7.44 9.63
C ASP A 157 -97.72 -7.44 8.07
N SER A 158 -97.07 -6.50 7.36
CA SER A 158 -96.76 -6.61 5.93
C SER A 158 -95.59 -7.59 5.63
N LEU A 159 -95.27 -8.45 6.60
CA LEU A 159 -94.06 -9.27 6.71
C LEU A 159 -93.78 -10.15 5.49
N VAL A 160 -94.81 -10.57 4.76
CA VAL A 160 -94.69 -11.50 3.64
C VAL A 160 -94.00 -10.87 2.42
N GLN A 161 -94.18 -9.56 2.19
CA GLN A 161 -93.44 -8.86 1.13
C GLN A 161 -92.00 -8.57 1.57
N SER A 162 -91.79 -8.24 2.85
CA SER A 162 -90.44 -8.03 3.39
C SER A 162 -89.56 -9.29 3.32
N VAL A 163 -90.13 -10.48 3.51
CA VAL A 163 -89.37 -11.74 3.37
C VAL A 163 -88.88 -11.93 1.94
N LYS A 164 -89.66 -11.55 0.93
CA LYS A 164 -89.23 -11.57 -0.48
C LYS A 164 -88.12 -10.55 -0.76
N ASP A 165 -88.24 -9.36 -0.19
CA ASP A 165 -87.24 -8.30 -0.37
C ASP A 165 -85.93 -8.68 0.34
N TYR A 166 -85.98 -9.24 1.55
CA TYR A 166 -84.81 -9.81 2.24
C TYR A 166 -84.22 -11.01 1.48
N GLN A 167 -85.05 -11.82 0.80
CA GLN A 167 -84.55 -12.90 -0.05
C GLN A 167 -83.76 -12.35 -1.24
N SER A 168 -84.21 -11.25 -1.83
CA SER A 168 -83.51 -10.54 -2.90
C SER A 168 -82.20 -9.94 -2.40
N GLU A 169 -82.22 -9.31 -1.23
CA GLU A 169 -81.04 -8.73 -0.59
C GLU A 169 -80.00 -9.80 -0.23
N ILE A 170 -80.43 -10.98 0.24
CA ILE A 170 -79.56 -12.13 0.47
C ILE A 170 -78.91 -12.61 -0.83
N GLU A 171 -79.63 -12.64 -1.95
CA GLU A 171 -79.04 -13.03 -3.24
C GLU A 171 -78.08 -11.96 -3.80
N GLU A 172 -78.36 -10.67 -3.61
CA GLU A 172 -77.41 -9.59 -3.92
C GLU A 172 -76.15 -9.69 -3.07
N LEU A 173 -76.30 -9.92 -1.75
CA LEU A 173 -75.17 -10.09 -0.85
C LEU A 173 -74.34 -11.32 -1.23
N LYS A 174 -74.98 -12.45 -1.59
CA LYS A 174 -74.28 -13.62 -2.12
C LYS A 174 -73.55 -13.33 -3.43
N SER A 175 -74.13 -12.52 -4.30
CA SER A 175 -73.49 -12.11 -5.57
C SER A 175 -72.25 -11.25 -5.30
N SER A 176 -72.38 -10.26 -4.40
CA SER A 176 -71.28 -9.42 -3.94
C SER A 176 -70.15 -10.26 -3.32
N PHE A 177 -70.46 -11.18 -2.41
CA PHE A 177 -69.46 -12.06 -1.81
C PHE A 177 -68.75 -12.96 -2.83
N ARG A 178 -69.45 -13.45 -3.86
CA ARG A 178 -68.81 -14.21 -4.95
C ARG A 178 -67.84 -13.33 -5.74
N SER A 179 -68.23 -12.09 -6.04
CA SER A 179 -67.36 -11.14 -6.74
C SER A 179 -66.11 -10.82 -5.92
N GLU A 180 -66.24 -10.56 -4.62
CA GLU A 180 -65.10 -10.33 -3.73
C GLU A 180 -64.20 -11.56 -3.62
N LEU A 181 -64.78 -12.77 -3.55
CA LEU A 181 -64.02 -14.02 -3.53
C LEU A 181 -63.20 -14.20 -4.82
N ASP A 182 -63.80 -13.89 -5.98
CA ASP A 182 -63.14 -13.96 -7.28
C ASP A 182 -62.00 -12.94 -7.39
N GLU A 183 -62.18 -11.72 -6.87
CA GLU A 183 -61.14 -10.70 -6.80
C GLU A 183 -60.00 -11.13 -5.86
N MET A 184 -60.31 -11.67 -4.69
CA MET A 184 -59.31 -12.22 -3.77
C MET A 184 -58.49 -13.33 -4.43
N ASN A 185 -59.15 -14.22 -5.19
CA ASN A 185 -58.48 -15.30 -5.91
C ASN A 185 -57.55 -14.77 -7.03
N LYS A 186 -57.95 -13.71 -7.75
CA LYS A 186 -57.07 -13.03 -8.72
C LYS A 186 -55.85 -12.43 -8.03
N ASN A 187 -56.04 -11.71 -6.93
CA ASN A 187 -54.95 -11.10 -6.16
C ASN A 187 -53.99 -12.16 -5.62
N LYS A 188 -54.52 -13.30 -5.12
CA LYS A 188 -53.71 -14.44 -4.70
C LYS A 188 -52.84 -14.97 -5.84
N PHE A 189 -53.41 -15.16 -7.03
CA PHE A 189 -52.68 -15.63 -8.21
C PHE A 189 -51.57 -14.65 -8.65
N GLU A 190 -51.84 -13.33 -8.61
CA GLU A 190 -50.84 -12.31 -8.91
C GLU A 190 -49.69 -12.29 -7.89
N LEU A 191 -50.01 -12.43 -6.60
CA LEU A 191 -49.02 -12.53 -5.53
C LEU A 191 -48.16 -13.80 -5.68
N GLU A 192 -48.75 -14.94 -6.01
CA GLU A 192 -48.01 -16.17 -6.32
C GLU A 192 -47.07 -15.99 -7.51
N ARG A 193 -47.54 -15.34 -8.58
CA ARG A 193 -46.72 -15.03 -9.77
C ARG A 193 -45.58 -14.05 -9.44
N ARG A 194 -45.80 -13.10 -8.54
CA ARG A 194 -44.77 -12.16 -8.07
C ARG A 194 -43.73 -12.87 -7.21
N ASN A 195 -44.17 -13.72 -6.27
CA ASN A 195 -43.27 -14.53 -5.45
C ASN A 195 -42.39 -15.46 -6.29
N LYS A 196 -42.94 -16.07 -7.35
CA LYS A 196 -42.16 -16.89 -8.27
C LYS A 196 -41.04 -16.09 -8.96
N ARG A 197 -41.34 -14.88 -9.45
CA ARG A 197 -40.33 -13.99 -10.07
C ARG A 197 -39.26 -13.56 -9.09
N LEU A 198 -39.63 -13.17 -7.86
CA LEU A 198 -38.66 -12.81 -6.82
C LEU A 198 -37.76 -13.99 -6.43
N LEU A 199 -38.30 -15.21 -6.44
CA LEU A 199 -37.49 -16.41 -6.19
C LEU A 199 -36.49 -16.66 -7.33
N GLU A 200 -36.91 -16.50 -8.58
CA GLU A 200 -36.03 -16.60 -9.76
C GLU A 200 -34.92 -15.52 -9.71
N GLU A 201 -35.25 -14.26 -9.44
CA GLU A 201 -34.28 -13.17 -9.26
C GLU A 201 -33.30 -13.46 -8.12
N LYS A 202 -33.79 -13.96 -6.97
CA LYS A 202 -32.93 -14.38 -5.87
C LYS A 202 -31.94 -15.45 -6.29
N THR A 203 -32.40 -16.49 -7.01
CA THR A 203 -31.51 -17.55 -7.48
C THR A 203 -30.45 -17.04 -8.46
N GLN A 204 -30.80 -16.08 -9.32
CA GLN A 204 -29.83 -15.43 -10.21
C GLN A 204 -28.78 -14.64 -9.41
N MET A 205 -29.20 -13.87 -8.40
CA MET A 205 -28.28 -13.14 -7.53
C MET A 205 -27.35 -14.08 -6.76
N ASP A 206 -27.85 -15.22 -6.28
CA ASP A 206 -27.04 -16.25 -5.62
C ASP A 206 -26.00 -16.84 -6.59
N THR A 207 -26.34 -17.05 -7.87
CA THR A 207 -25.37 -17.52 -8.87
C THR A 207 -24.27 -16.49 -9.15
N ILE A 208 -24.63 -15.22 -9.33
CA ILE A 208 -23.67 -14.12 -9.56
C ILE A 208 -22.75 -13.94 -8.35
N TYR A 209 -23.31 -14.02 -7.14
CA TYR A 209 -22.54 -13.95 -5.90
C TYR A 209 -21.48 -15.06 -5.84
N ASN A 210 -21.87 -16.31 -6.11
CA ASN A 210 -20.95 -17.45 -6.10
C ASN A 210 -19.86 -17.34 -7.17
N GLU A 211 -20.20 -16.91 -8.39
CA GLU A 211 -19.22 -16.68 -9.46
C GLU A 211 -18.20 -15.60 -9.09
N THR A 212 -18.68 -14.52 -8.47
CA THR A 212 -17.84 -13.41 -8.02
C THR A 212 -16.93 -13.85 -6.86
N TYR A 213 -17.45 -14.66 -5.96
CA TYR A 213 -16.69 -15.24 -4.84
C TYR A 213 -15.58 -16.17 -5.31
N GLU A 214 -15.84 -17.05 -6.28
CA GLU A 214 -14.79 -17.92 -6.85
C GLU A 214 -13.73 -17.10 -7.61
N LYS A 215 -14.12 -16.06 -8.35
CA LYS A 215 -13.16 -15.12 -8.97
C LYS A 215 -12.29 -14.44 -7.91
N PHE A 216 -12.87 -13.95 -6.82
CA PHE A 216 -12.13 -13.35 -5.71
C PHE A 216 -11.09 -14.33 -5.13
N LYS A 217 -11.50 -15.58 -4.89
CA LYS A 217 -10.61 -16.63 -4.36
C LYS A 217 -9.45 -16.95 -5.30
N THR A 218 -9.67 -16.97 -6.62
CA THR A 218 -8.58 -17.17 -7.59
C THR A 218 -7.59 -16.00 -7.60
N LEU A 219 -8.08 -14.76 -7.45
CA LEU A 219 -7.24 -13.58 -7.35
C LEU A 219 -6.43 -13.55 -6.04
N GLU A 220 -7.03 -13.97 -4.93
CA GLU A 220 -6.36 -14.09 -3.64
C GLU A 220 -5.17 -15.06 -3.70
N ILE A 221 -5.36 -16.25 -4.30
CA ILE A 221 -4.28 -17.23 -4.53
C ILE A 221 -3.19 -16.65 -5.44
N SER A 222 -3.56 -15.95 -6.52
CA SER A 222 -2.60 -15.33 -7.44
C SER A 222 -1.77 -14.22 -6.76
N ASN A 223 -2.41 -13.43 -5.91
CA ASN A 223 -1.75 -12.39 -5.12
C ASN A 223 -0.77 -13.00 -4.11
N GLN A 224 -1.17 -14.08 -3.43
CA GLN A 224 -0.28 -14.79 -2.51
C GLN A 224 0.98 -15.33 -3.21
N LYS A 225 0.82 -15.96 -4.39
CA LYS A 225 1.97 -16.42 -5.21
C LYS A 225 2.88 -15.27 -5.62
N SER A 226 2.31 -14.12 -5.97
CA SER A 226 3.08 -12.92 -6.33
C SER A 226 3.86 -12.36 -5.14
N GLN A 227 3.28 -12.37 -3.94
CA GLN A 227 3.97 -11.98 -2.72
C GLN A 227 5.11 -12.93 -2.35
N GLU A 228 4.93 -14.24 -2.51
CA GLU A 228 5.98 -15.24 -2.30
C GLU A 228 7.14 -15.04 -3.27
N ARG A 229 6.84 -14.80 -4.56
CA ARG A 229 7.86 -14.49 -5.57
C ARG A 229 8.62 -13.20 -5.26
N LEU A 230 7.93 -12.17 -4.78
CA LEU A 230 8.56 -10.90 -4.40
C LEU A 230 9.54 -11.10 -3.24
N LYS A 231 9.16 -11.87 -2.21
CA LYS A 231 10.06 -12.23 -1.10
C LYS A 231 11.29 -13.01 -1.56
N ALA A 232 11.12 -13.94 -2.51
CA ALA A 232 12.24 -14.69 -3.08
C ALA A 232 13.22 -13.77 -3.82
N LEU A 233 12.71 -12.85 -4.65
CA LEU A 233 13.53 -11.86 -5.36
C LEU A 233 14.22 -10.87 -4.41
N GLU A 234 13.57 -10.46 -3.33
CA GLU A 234 14.19 -9.65 -2.28
C GLU A 234 15.37 -10.37 -1.64
N GLN A 235 15.23 -11.68 -1.37
CA GLN A 235 16.29 -12.51 -0.83
C GLN A 235 17.45 -12.68 -1.83
N GLU A 236 17.16 -12.94 -3.11
CA GLU A 236 18.18 -12.97 -4.17
C GLU A 236 18.93 -11.64 -4.29
N CYS A 237 18.22 -10.50 -4.22
CA CYS A 237 18.85 -9.18 -4.22
C CYS A 237 19.75 -8.96 -3.00
N GLN A 238 19.37 -9.46 -1.82
CA GLN A 238 20.22 -9.38 -0.63
C GLN A 238 21.49 -10.24 -0.79
N ASN A 239 21.35 -11.45 -1.33
CA ASN A 239 22.50 -12.32 -1.60
C ASN A 239 23.47 -11.67 -2.61
N ALA A 240 22.95 -11.11 -3.71
CA ALA A 240 23.76 -10.42 -4.71
C ALA A 240 24.47 -9.18 -4.14
N LYS A 241 23.84 -8.44 -3.22
CA LYS A 241 24.50 -7.33 -2.51
C LYS A 241 25.67 -7.81 -1.64
N PHE A 242 25.50 -8.92 -0.95
CA PHE A 242 26.55 -9.52 -0.13
C PHE A 242 27.72 -10.02 -1.00
N GLU A 243 27.43 -10.70 -2.11
CA GLU A 243 28.45 -11.13 -3.07
C GLU A 243 29.22 -9.95 -3.67
N LYS A 244 28.52 -8.86 -4.01
CA LYS A 244 29.14 -7.60 -4.45
C LYS A 244 30.09 -7.04 -3.38
N GLU A 245 29.68 -7.00 -2.11
CA GLU A 245 30.53 -6.51 -1.03
C GLU A 245 31.81 -7.34 -0.87
N ILE A 246 31.70 -8.67 -1.00
CA ILE A 246 32.87 -9.56 -1.01
C ILE A 246 33.80 -9.24 -2.20
N ALA A 247 33.23 -9.07 -3.40
CA ALA A 247 33.99 -8.73 -4.60
C ALA A 247 34.71 -7.38 -4.46
N ASP A 248 34.03 -6.35 -3.91
CA ASP A 248 34.59 -5.02 -3.66
C ASP A 248 35.76 -5.10 -2.66
N LYS A 249 35.64 -5.89 -1.58
CA LYS A 249 36.75 -6.15 -0.63
C LYS A 249 37.94 -6.81 -1.32
N LYS A 250 37.70 -7.80 -2.19
CA LYS A 250 38.75 -8.48 -2.95
C LYS A 250 39.45 -7.54 -3.94
N ILE A 251 38.69 -6.70 -4.64
CA ILE A 251 39.25 -5.66 -5.53
C ILE A 251 40.13 -4.71 -4.71
N GLY A 252 39.66 -4.25 -3.54
CA GLY A 252 40.46 -3.38 -2.66
C GLY A 252 41.79 -4.00 -2.22
N LEU A 253 41.81 -5.30 -1.89
CA LEU A 253 43.05 -6.03 -1.57
C LEU A 253 43.99 -6.14 -2.77
N LEU A 254 43.46 -6.45 -3.96
CA LEU A 254 44.25 -6.54 -5.19
C LEU A 254 44.84 -5.18 -5.57
N SER A 255 44.08 -4.09 -5.47
CA SER A 255 44.56 -2.73 -5.73
C SER A 255 45.72 -2.35 -4.80
N LYS A 256 45.61 -2.63 -3.49
CA LYS A 256 46.72 -2.41 -2.53
C LYS A 256 47.97 -3.22 -2.89
N ASN A 257 47.82 -4.44 -3.40
CA ASN A 257 48.95 -5.25 -3.83
C ASN A 257 49.59 -4.71 -5.11
N THR A 258 48.79 -4.25 -6.07
CA THR A 258 49.27 -3.59 -7.28
C THR A 258 50.06 -2.32 -6.95
N GLU A 259 49.58 -1.49 -6.02
CA GLU A 259 50.30 -0.31 -5.53
C GLU A 259 51.65 -0.67 -4.91
N LYS A 260 51.71 -1.73 -4.08
CA LYS A 260 52.97 -2.22 -3.51
C LYS A 260 53.96 -2.69 -4.57
N LEU A 261 53.48 -3.42 -5.57
CA LEU A 261 54.31 -3.89 -6.68
C LEU A 261 54.81 -2.71 -7.53
N LYS A 262 53.95 -1.73 -7.79
CA LYS A 262 54.33 -0.50 -8.49
C LYS A 262 55.42 0.26 -7.74
N ALA A 263 55.25 0.49 -6.44
CA ALA A 263 56.28 1.11 -5.61
C ALA A 263 57.61 0.34 -5.60
N LYS A 264 57.56 -1.00 -5.69
CA LYS A 264 58.76 -1.84 -5.82
C LYS A 264 59.43 -1.68 -7.18
N ILE A 265 58.65 -1.58 -8.26
CA ILE A 265 59.15 -1.31 -9.61
C ILE A 265 59.81 0.07 -9.65
N ASP A 266 59.12 1.11 -9.17
CA ASP A 266 59.63 2.48 -9.13
C ASP A 266 60.99 2.55 -8.39
N LYS A 267 61.12 1.83 -7.26
CA LYS A 267 62.38 1.72 -6.51
C LYS A 267 63.48 1.03 -7.31
N LEU A 268 63.17 -0.08 -7.98
CA LEU A 268 64.14 -0.80 -8.81
C LEU A 268 64.59 0.04 -10.02
N GLU A 269 63.70 0.83 -10.61
CA GLU A 269 64.05 1.76 -11.68
C GLU A 269 64.99 2.88 -11.18
N GLU A 270 64.77 3.40 -9.96
CA GLU A 270 65.67 4.35 -9.32
C GLU A 270 67.06 3.75 -9.06
N ASP A 271 67.11 2.54 -8.50
CA ASP A 271 68.35 1.80 -8.26
C ASP A 271 69.11 1.56 -9.58
N LEU A 272 68.41 1.17 -10.65
CA LEU A 272 69.00 1.01 -11.99
C LEU A 272 69.61 2.32 -12.49
N LYS A 273 68.89 3.45 -12.41
CA LYS A 273 69.43 4.77 -12.79
C LYS A 273 70.68 5.15 -12.00
N LEU A 274 70.72 4.86 -10.69
CA LEU A 274 71.90 5.10 -9.86
C LEU A 274 73.11 4.25 -10.31
N THR A 275 72.89 2.98 -10.68
CA THR A 275 73.96 2.12 -11.20
C THR A 275 74.46 2.55 -12.59
N GLU A 276 73.57 2.99 -13.48
CA GLU A 276 73.94 3.53 -14.81
C GLU A 276 74.74 4.83 -14.70
N ASN A 277 74.34 5.74 -13.80
CA ASN A 277 75.07 6.97 -13.49
C ASN A 277 76.46 6.70 -12.87
N SER A 278 76.62 5.59 -12.16
CA SER A 278 77.90 5.16 -11.61
C SER A 278 78.82 4.57 -12.69
N ARG A 279 78.27 3.87 -13.69
CA ARG A 279 79.03 3.33 -14.85
C ARG A 279 79.50 4.41 -15.82
N SER A 280 78.70 5.45 -16.05
CA SER A 280 79.03 6.55 -16.97
C SER A 280 80.15 7.47 -16.46
N LYS A 281 80.48 7.45 -15.16
CA LYS A 281 81.61 8.20 -14.57
C LYS A 281 82.96 7.47 -14.61
N SER A 282 83.04 6.23 -15.08
CA SER A 282 84.31 5.47 -15.18
C SER A 282 84.82 5.34 -16.62
N GLN A 283 85.06 6.46 -17.29
CA GLN A 283 85.89 6.49 -18.51
C GLN A 283 87.31 6.94 -18.16
N THR A 284 88.12 6.02 -17.62
CA THR A 284 89.56 6.00 -17.95
C THR A 284 89.98 4.55 -18.17
N PRO A 285 90.73 4.24 -19.25
CA PRO A 285 91.10 2.88 -19.57
C PRO A 285 92.33 2.50 -18.75
N LYS A 286 92.14 1.77 -17.64
CA LYS A 286 93.25 1.08 -16.98
C LYS A 286 92.97 -0.41 -16.84
N LYS A 287 93.91 -1.13 -17.43
CA LYS A 287 94.09 -2.57 -17.57
C LYS A 287 93.47 -3.38 -16.42
N LEU A 288 92.74 -4.41 -16.86
CA LEU A 288 92.41 -5.64 -16.17
C LEU A 288 93.36 -5.96 -15.01
N LYS A 289 92.78 -6.28 -13.84
CA LYS A 289 92.98 -7.59 -13.20
C LYS A 289 91.96 -7.81 -12.07
N HIS A 290 91.49 -9.05 -12.02
CA HIS A 290 90.67 -9.70 -10.99
C HIS A 290 89.16 -9.47 -11.04
N SER A 291 88.58 -10.17 -12.01
CA SER A 291 87.32 -10.90 -11.86
C SER A 291 87.24 -11.57 -10.48
N ARG A 292 86.47 -10.98 -9.58
CA ARG A 292 85.73 -11.73 -8.57
C ARG A 292 84.32 -11.88 -9.12
N HIS A 293 84.03 -13.07 -9.64
CA HIS A 293 82.66 -13.53 -9.81
C HIS A 293 82.00 -13.53 -8.42
N HIS A 294 81.42 -12.40 -8.01
CA HIS A 294 80.36 -12.44 -7.02
C HIS A 294 79.17 -13.11 -7.71
N SER A 295 78.91 -14.31 -7.23
CA SER A 295 78.02 -15.27 -7.82
C SER A 295 76.61 -14.69 -7.84
N LEU A 296 76.08 -14.43 -9.04
CA LEU A 296 74.67 -14.11 -9.28
C LEU A 296 73.73 -15.14 -8.61
N LEU A 297 74.22 -16.35 -8.33
CA LEU A 297 73.47 -17.35 -7.57
C LEU A 297 73.16 -16.89 -6.13
N THR A 298 74.04 -16.14 -5.45
CA THR A 298 73.80 -15.72 -4.06
C THR A 298 72.79 -14.57 -3.96
N GLU A 299 72.77 -13.66 -4.94
CA GLU A 299 71.75 -12.61 -5.03
C GLU A 299 70.37 -13.17 -5.43
N ILE A 300 70.33 -14.13 -6.36
CA ILE A 300 69.09 -14.85 -6.73
C ILE A 300 68.58 -15.71 -5.55
N GLU A 301 69.47 -16.30 -4.75
CA GLU A 301 69.10 -17.02 -3.52
C GLU A 301 68.47 -16.05 -2.49
N SER A 302 68.94 -14.80 -2.37
CA SER A 302 68.34 -13.82 -1.45
C SER A 302 66.92 -13.42 -1.84
N VAL A 303 66.62 -13.30 -3.15
CA VAL A 303 65.26 -13.02 -3.63
C VAL A 303 64.33 -14.22 -3.45
N ARG A 304 64.84 -15.46 -3.54
CA ARG A 304 64.09 -16.69 -3.22
C ARG A 304 63.90 -16.92 -1.72
N SER A 305 64.80 -16.40 -0.89
CA SER A 305 64.71 -16.49 0.57
C SER A 305 63.58 -15.64 1.13
N ASP A 306 63.34 -14.47 0.52
CA ASP A 306 62.22 -13.57 0.87
C ASP A 306 60.83 -14.16 0.54
N GLU A 307 60.73 -15.10 -0.41
CA GLU A 307 59.49 -15.85 -0.67
C GLU A 307 59.24 -16.96 0.37
N LYS A 308 60.29 -17.48 1.02
CA LYS A 308 60.15 -18.52 2.07
C LYS A 308 59.93 -17.96 3.47
N GLU A 309 60.45 -16.76 3.79
CA GLU A 309 60.23 -16.13 5.10
C GLU A 309 58.94 -15.29 5.20
N LYS A 310 58.24 -15.04 4.08
CA LYS A 310 56.85 -14.56 4.09
C LYS A 310 55.80 -15.68 4.20
N LYS A 311 56.16 -16.80 4.83
CA LYS A 311 55.22 -17.58 5.68
C LYS A 311 55.03 -16.91 7.05
N LEU A 312 55.07 -15.58 7.08
CA LEU A 312 54.67 -14.76 8.20
C LEU A 312 53.17 -14.94 8.35
N LYS A 313 52.76 -15.73 9.36
CA LYS A 313 51.46 -15.70 10.05
C LYS A 313 50.38 -14.95 9.27
N LEU A 314 49.85 -15.58 8.22
CA LEU A 314 48.46 -15.31 7.85
C LEU A 314 47.66 -15.66 9.11
N PRO A 315 46.92 -14.72 9.72
CA PRO A 315 45.96 -15.11 10.73
C PRO A 315 45.09 -16.19 10.10
N GLU A 316 44.81 -17.17 10.92
CA GLU A 316 43.96 -18.34 10.74
C GLU A 316 42.56 -17.92 10.24
N ILE A 317 42.46 -17.49 8.98
CA ILE A 317 41.21 -17.19 8.26
C ILE A 317 40.69 -18.47 7.56
N ARG A 318 41.39 -19.60 7.73
CA ARG A 318 40.93 -20.89 7.20
C ARG A 318 39.70 -21.45 7.92
N GLU A 319 39.41 -21.03 9.16
CA GLU A 319 38.18 -21.47 9.82
C GLU A 319 36.93 -20.71 9.35
N GLU A 320 37.05 -19.46 8.86
CA GLU A 320 35.90 -18.73 8.30
C GLU A 320 35.63 -19.10 6.84
N GLU A 321 36.66 -19.37 6.02
CA GLU A 321 36.45 -19.80 4.63
C GLU A 321 35.90 -21.23 4.52
N GLU A 322 36.29 -22.18 5.40
CA GLU A 322 35.70 -23.53 5.42
C GLU A 322 34.27 -23.57 6.00
N MET A 323 33.94 -22.68 6.95
CA MET A 323 32.59 -22.56 7.51
C MET A 323 31.60 -21.95 6.49
N VAL A 324 32.06 -21.04 5.63
CA VAL A 324 31.25 -20.48 4.53
C VAL A 324 31.07 -21.49 3.40
N ILE A 325 32.09 -22.28 3.05
CA ILE A 325 31.99 -23.29 1.99
C ILE A 325 31.12 -24.49 2.44
N THR A 326 31.19 -24.93 3.71
CA THR A 326 30.28 -25.96 4.24
C THR A 326 28.84 -25.48 4.36
N SER A 327 28.59 -24.19 4.59
CA SER A 327 27.21 -23.65 4.62
C SER A 327 26.58 -23.49 3.21
N ILE A 328 27.40 -23.36 2.16
CA ILE A 328 26.95 -23.28 0.76
C ILE A 328 26.73 -24.68 0.16
N ALA A 329 27.62 -25.63 0.44
CA ALA A 329 27.46 -27.02 -0.02
C ALA A 329 26.25 -27.73 0.61
N SER A 330 25.89 -27.39 1.85
CA SER A 330 24.74 -28.00 2.54
C SER A 330 23.36 -27.55 1.99
N LYS A 331 23.30 -26.53 1.13
CA LYS A 331 22.05 -26.04 0.53
C LYS A 331 21.77 -26.55 -0.89
N ALA A 332 22.74 -27.19 -1.54
CA ALA A 332 22.60 -27.67 -2.92
C ALA A 332 22.02 -29.11 -3.03
N PHE A 333 21.75 -29.80 -1.91
CA PHE A 333 21.36 -31.23 -1.92
C PHE A 333 19.91 -31.52 -1.49
N LEU A 334 19.04 -30.52 -1.43
CA LEU A 334 17.59 -30.72 -1.19
C LEU A 334 16.76 -30.22 -2.38
N SER A 335 17.07 -30.71 -3.58
CA SER A 335 16.11 -30.71 -4.69
C SER A 335 15.11 -31.85 -4.46
N PHE A 336 14.00 -31.53 -3.81
CA PHE A 336 12.87 -32.42 -3.59
C PHE A 336 12.18 -32.74 -4.93
N THR A 337 12.10 -34.02 -5.25
CA THR A 337 11.23 -34.62 -6.27
C THR A 337 9.75 -34.34 -5.98
N PRO A 338 8.88 -34.09 -6.98
CA PRO A 338 7.46 -34.01 -6.76
C PRO A 338 6.85 -35.42 -6.80
N HIS A 339 6.49 -35.95 -5.63
CA HIS A 339 5.46 -36.98 -5.51
C HIS A 339 4.31 -36.40 -4.71
N GLY A 340 3.15 -36.31 -5.35
CA GLY A 340 1.94 -35.81 -4.73
C GLY A 340 1.46 -36.71 -3.60
N LYS A 341 0.75 -36.10 -2.64
CA LYS A 341 -0.53 -36.56 -2.12
C LYS A 341 -1.07 -35.58 -1.08
N SER A 342 -2.39 -35.48 -1.09
CA SER A 342 -3.31 -34.84 -0.16
C SER A 342 -2.86 -34.71 1.30
N GLY A 343 -3.16 -33.57 1.91
CA GLY A 343 -3.20 -33.46 3.36
C GLY A 343 -3.47 -32.05 3.83
N HIS A 344 -4.72 -31.77 4.21
CA HIS A 344 -5.09 -30.66 5.09
C HIS A 344 -4.08 -30.53 6.24
N LYS A 345 -3.53 -29.33 6.47
CA LYS A 345 -3.16 -28.88 7.82
C LYS A 345 -3.05 -27.36 7.94
N VAL A 346 -3.53 -26.94 9.09
CA VAL A 346 -3.85 -25.60 9.56
C VAL A 346 -2.59 -24.80 9.86
N PHE A 347 -2.56 -23.59 9.30
CA PHE A 347 -2.18 -22.31 9.90
C PHE A 347 -1.53 -22.31 11.30
N SER A 348 -0.33 -21.76 11.42
CA SER A 348 0.00 -20.79 12.48
C SER A 348 1.18 -19.94 12.02
N PHE A 349 0.97 -18.62 12.00
CA PHE A 349 1.91 -17.61 11.53
C PHE A 349 2.27 -16.73 12.72
N ASP A 350 3.49 -16.87 13.23
CA ASP A 350 4.04 -15.98 14.27
C ASP A 350 5.08 -15.07 13.62
N ARG A 351 4.81 -13.76 13.64
CA ARG A 351 5.68 -12.70 13.10
C ARG A 351 5.78 -11.60 14.14
N SER A 352 6.87 -11.59 14.89
CA SER A 352 7.36 -10.35 15.52
C SER A 352 8.89 -10.30 15.42
N GLN A 353 9.38 -9.59 14.39
CA GLN A 353 10.77 -9.11 14.39
C GLN A 353 10.75 -7.65 14.88
N LYS A 354 11.27 -7.45 16.09
CA LYS A 354 11.66 -6.14 16.63
C LYS A 354 12.98 -5.72 15.99
N THR A 355 13.08 -4.46 15.62
CA THR A 355 14.32 -3.80 15.23
C THR A 355 15.20 -3.58 16.45
N LEU A 356 16.45 -4.07 16.38
CA LEU A 356 17.54 -3.82 17.31
C LEU A 356 18.27 -2.57 16.84
N ASP A 357 18.18 -1.47 17.60
CA ASP A 357 19.16 -0.39 17.49
C ASP A 357 20.35 -0.75 18.38
N ILE A 358 21.50 -0.94 17.75
CA ILE A 358 22.78 -1.18 18.40
C ILE A 358 23.59 0.11 18.22
N ASP A 359 23.69 0.89 19.30
CA ASP A 359 24.63 2.00 19.38
C ASP A 359 25.93 1.44 19.97
N ILE A 360 27.01 1.47 19.19
CA ILE A 360 28.31 0.93 19.55
C ILE A 360 29.20 2.11 19.88
N ASP A 361 29.28 2.45 21.18
CA ASP A 361 30.42 3.18 21.67
C ASP A 361 30.91 2.61 23.01
N LEU A 362 32.20 2.32 23.05
CA LEU A 362 33.03 1.83 24.16
C LEU A 362 32.61 0.50 24.81
N GLY A 363 33.28 -0.56 24.35
CA GLY A 363 33.11 -1.93 24.84
C GLY A 363 33.27 -2.09 26.35
N ILE A 364 32.15 -2.37 27.02
CA ILE A 364 31.94 -3.35 28.10
C ILE A 364 30.41 -3.57 28.11
N ILE A 365 29.95 -4.76 27.70
CA ILE A 365 28.52 -5.10 27.69
C ILE A 365 28.12 -5.52 29.11
N HIS A 366 27.50 -4.62 29.85
CA HIS A 366 26.72 -4.96 31.05
C HIS A 366 25.25 -5.09 30.63
N ILE A 367 24.78 -6.34 30.47
CA ILE A 367 23.36 -6.63 30.21
C ILE A 367 22.62 -6.53 31.55
N GLU A 368 22.27 -5.31 31.95
CA GLU A 368 21.24 -5.12 32.97
C GLU A 368 19.87 -5.28 32.32
N SER A 369 19.22 -6.39 32.61
CA SER A 369 17.83 -6.66 32.25
C SER A 369 16.91 -5.68 32.98
N LYS A 370 16.69 -4.50 32.37
CA LYS A 370 15.63 -3.58 32.79
C LYS A 370 14.32 -4.34 32.76
N LYS A 371 13.74 -4.57 33.94
CA LYS A 371 12.42 -5.16 34.14
C LYS A 371 11.45 -4.52 33.15
N ALA A 372 10.82 -5.35 32.32
CA ALA A 372 9.85 -4.91 31.34
C ALA A 372 8.83 -3.98 32.03
N LYS A 373 8.80 -2.72 31.60
CA LYS A 373 7.65 -1.85 31.88
C LYS A 373 6.43 -2.62 31.37
N ASP A 374 5.50 -2.93 32.27
CA ASP A 374 4.21 -3.53 31.96
C ASP A 374 3.57 -2.75 30.82
N PHE A 375 3.68 -3.26 29.60
CA PHE A 375 2.84 -2.82 28.51
C PHE A 375 1.41 -3.11 28.98
N PRO A 376 0.50 -2.13 28.94
CA PRO A 376 -0.89 -2.40 29.26
C PRO A 376 -1.31 -3.58 28.40
N GLY A 377 -1.67 -4.69 29.05
CA GLY A 377 -2.05 -5.91 28.38
C GLY A 377 -3.07 -5.59 27.30
N ARG A 378 -2.97 -6.27 26.15
CA ARG A 378 -3.96 -6.09 25.08
C ARG A 378 -5.35 -6.21 25.68
N LYS A 379 -6.17 -5.18 25.47
CA LYS A 379 -7.57 -5.20 25.91
C LYS A 379 -8.29 -6.37 25.24
N ASP A 380 -9.37 -6.81 25.85
CA ASP A 380 -10.24 -7.83 25.26
C ASP A 380 -10.70 -7.34 23.87
N PRO A 381 -10.53 -8.11 22.78
CA PRO A 381 -11.03 -7.76 21.45
C PRO A 381 -12.52 -7.38 21.45
N ALA A 382 -13.31 -7.98 22.34
CA ALA A 382 -14.73 -7.66 22.49
C ALA A 382 -14.92 -6.22 23.03
N GLU A 383 -14.15 -5.82 24.04
CA GLU A 383 -14.17 -4.46 24.58
C GLU A 383 -13.69 -3.46 23.51
N GLU A 384 -12.63 -3.77 22.78
CA GLU A 384 -12.12 -2.90 21.72
C GLU A 384 -13.16 -2.68 20.60
N TYR A 385 -13.83 -3.74 20.15
CA TYR A 385 -14.92 -3.64 19.18
C TYR A 385 -16.08 -2.78 19.71
N PHE A 386 -16.48 -2.96 20.97
CA PHE A 386 -17.53 -2.17 21.59
C PHE A 386 -17.19 -0.68 21.63
N PHE A 387 -15.94 -0.34 21.96
CA PHE A 387 -15.45 1.03 22.00
C PHE A 387 -15.48 1.69 20.62
N LEU A 388 -15.02 0.99 19.59
CA LEU A 388 -15.06 1.48 18.22
C LEU A 388 -16.48 1.65 17.71
N ALA A 389 -17.38 0.70 18.00
CA ALA A 389 -18.79 0.81 17.68
C ALA A 389 -19.44 2.03 18.37
N THR A 390 -19.11 2.27 19.64
CA THR A 390 -19.61 3.44 20.39
C THR A 390 -19.15 4.74 19.77
N GLN A 391 -17.88 4.83 19.35
CA GLN A 391 -17.36 6.03 18.66
C GLN A 391 -18.07 6.26 17.33
N ALA A 392 -18.27 5.21 16.52
CA ALA A 392 -18.97 5.32 15.24
C ALA A 392 -20.42 5.80 15.42
N VAL A 393 -21.17 5.24 16.38
CA VAL A 393 -22.55 5.67 16.67
C VAL A 393 -22.58 7.13 17.14
N LYS A 394 -21.64 7.55 18.00
CA LYS A 394 -21.57 8.94 18.47
C LYS A 394 -21.30 9.94 17.34
N MET A 395 -20.36 9.64 16.45
CA MET A 395 -19.99 10.53 15.33
C MET A 395 -21.11 10.66 14.29
N ASN A 396 -21.99 9.66 14.18
CA ASN A 396 -23.11 9.67 13.24
C ASN A 396 -24.42 10.21 13.82
N SER A 397 -24.46 10.57 15.11
CA SER A 397 -25.68 11.09 15.74
C SER A 397 -25.83 12.61 15.51
N SER A 398 -27.06 13.06 15.27
CA SER A 398 -27.40 14.48 15.18
C SER A 398 -27.25 15.25 16.50
N TYR A 399 -27.09 14.55 17.63
CA TYR A 399 -26.96 15.12 18.98
C TYR A 399 -25.57 14.93 19.58
N MET A 400 -24.53 14.83 18.73
CA MET A 400 -23.14 14.53 19.09
C MET A 400 -22.64 15.31 20.32
N ASP A 401 -22.89 16.62 20.37
CA ASP A 401 -22.40 17.50 21.46
C ASP A 401 -22.93 17.11 22.84
N ALA A 402 -24.17 16.62 22.92
CA ALA A 402 -24.79 16.23 24.18
C ALA A 402 -24.38 14.80 24.62
N ILE A 403 -24.27 13.87 23.66
CA ILE A 403 -24.04 12.45 23.95
C ILE A 403 -22.55 12.11 24.14
N CYS A 404 -21.62 12.94 23.65
CA CYS A 404 -20.19 12.72 23.79
C CYS A 404 -19.71 12.68 25.25
N ILE A 405 -20.46 13.30 26.16
CA ILE A 405 -20.20 13.35 27.61
C ILE A 405 -20.30 11.96 28.27
N ILE A 406 -21.03 11.01 27.68
CA ILE A 406 -21.27 9.68 28.26
C ILE A 406 -20.04 8.78 28.02
N PRO A 407 -19.33 8.29 29.06
CA PRO A 407 -18.15 7.45 28.87
C PRO A 407 -18.50 6.05 28.31
N PRO A 408 -17.78 5.55 27.27
CA PRO A 408 -18.04 4.23 26.67
C PRO A 408 -17.94 3.05 27.65
N GLN A 409 -17.09 3.14 28.67
CA GLN A 409 -16.92 2.09 29.68
C GLN A 409 -18.26 1.77 30.37
N ASN A 410 -19.02 2.80 30.75
CA ASN A 410 -20.30 2.63 31.44
C ASN A 410 -21.35 1.94 30.55
N LEU A 411 -21.26 2.15 29.23
CA LEU A 411 -22.14 1.49 28.27
C LEU A 411 -21.73 0.03 28.08
N TYR A 412 -20.43 -0.26 28.05
CA TYR A 412 -19.91 -1.62 27.94
C TYR A 412 -20.32 -2.47 29.15
N GLU A 413 -20.11 -1.95 30.37
CA GLU A 413 -20.52 -2.65 31.61
C GLU A 413 -22.03 -2.94 31.65
N LYS A 414 -22.85 -1.99 31.18
CA LYS A 414 -24.30 -2.20 31.05
C LYS A 414 -24.66 -3.25 30.00
N ALA A 415 -24.02 -3.22 28.83
CA ALA A 415 -24.27 -4.20 27.77
C ALA A 415 -23.90 -5.62 28.23
N MET A 416 -22.79 -5.76 28.96
CA MET A 416 -22.36 -7.03 29.55
C MET A 416 -23.33 -7.50 30.65
N LYS A 417 -23.88 -6.57 31.45
CA LYS A 417 -24.87 -6.89 32.48
C LYS A 417 -26.23 -7.30 31.91
N GLU A 418 -26.63 -6.72 30.79
CA GLU A 418 -27.87 -7.03 30.07
C GLU A 418 -27.75 -8.22 29.10
N ASP A 419 -26.56 -8.84 29.02
CA ASP A 419 -26.25 -9.96 28.11
C ASP A 419 -26.63 -9.66 26.64
N VAL A 420 -26.28 -8.46 26.18
CA VAL A 420 -26.62 -8.02 24.82
C VAL A 420 -25.73 -8.76 23.81
N PRO A 421 -26.29 -9.45 22.80
CA PRO A 421 -25.50 -10.14 21.79
C PRO A 421 -24.59 -9.19 20.99
N PHE A 422 -23.37 -9.63 20.69
CA PHE A 422 -22.33 -8.79 20.06
C PHE A 422 -22.81 -8.09 18.76
N HIS A 423 -23.56 -8.79 17.92
CA HIS A 423 -24.06 -8.27 16.64
C HIS A 423 -25.15 -7.20 16.80
N LYS A 424 -25.70 -7.01 18.01
CA LYS A 424 -26.72 -6.01 18.33
C LYS A 424 -26.19 -4.80 19.12
N TRP A 425 -24.90 -4.76 19.43
CA TRP A 425 -24.32 -3.69 20.24
C TRP A 425 -24.53 -2.29 19.63
N HIS A 426 -24.41 -2.14 18.30
CA HIS A 426 -24.60 -0.84 17.65
C HIS A 426 -26.04 -0.29 17.84
N ILE A 427 -27.06 -1.12 17.61
CA ILE A 427 -28.49 -0.76 17.83
C ILE A 427 -28.74 -0.45 19.31
N TRP A 428 -28.19 -1.25 20.21
CA TRP A 428 -28.36 -1.06 21.64
C TRP A 428 -27.68 0.24 22.12
N ILE A 429 -26.45 0.52 21.69
CA ILE A 429 -25.73 1.76 22.00
C ILE A 429 -26.54 2.97 21.54
N GLU A 430 -27.05 2.95 20.32
CA GLU A 430 -27.88 4.04 19.77
C GLU A 430 -29.12 4.30 20.63
N SER A 431 -29.83 3.23 21.02
CA SER A 431 -30.98 3.32 21.92
C SER A 431 -30.64 3.94 23.28
N GLN A 432 -29.51 3.53 23.89
CA GLN A 432 -29.05 4.06 25.18
C GLN A 432 -28.66 5.54 25.09
N LEU A 433 -27.98 5.95 24.02
CA LEU A 433 -27.59 7.34 23.80
C LEU A 433 -28.81 8.22 23.55
N ASN A 434 -29.80 7.75 22.77
CA ASN A 434 -31.05 8.46 22.54
C ASN A 434 -31.87 8.61 23.82
N SER A 435 -31.98 7.55 24.63
CA SER A 435 -32.65 7.59 25.93
C SER A 435 -31.99 8.60 26.88
N ALA A 436 -30.65 8.59 26.95
CA ALA A 436 -29.90 9.54 27.77
C ALA A 436 -30.10 10.99 27.32
N TYR A 437 -30.10 11.24 26.00
CA TYR A 437 -30.38 12.55 25.43
C TYR A 437 -31.78 13.07 25.79
N ILE A 438 -32.81 12.22 25.62
CA ILE A 438 -34.19 12.56 25.99
C ILE A 438 -34.28 12.90 27.49
N GLN A 439 -33.63 12.12 28.36
CA GLN A 439 -33.60 12.42 29.79
C GLN A 439 -32.90 13.75 30.10
N MET A 440 -31.86 14.13 29.36
CA MET A 440 -31.18 15.42 29.53
C MET A 440 -32.09 16.59 29.14
N LEU A 441 -32.91 16.44 28.10
CA LEU A 441 -33.89 17.46 27.71
C LEU A 441 -34.91 17.70 28.83
N TYR A 442 -35.53 16.65 29.36
CA TYR A 442 -36.57 16.79 30.41
C TYR A 442 -36.02 17.18 31.79
N LYS A 443 -34.75 16.88 32.09
CA LYS A 443 -34.11 17.33 33.34
C LYS A 443 -33.78 18.83 33.34
N LYS A 444 -33.70 19.47 32.17
CA LYS A 444 -33.38 20.91 32.08
C LYS A 444 -34.55 21.78 32.55
N ASP A 445 -35.79 21.30 32.43
CA ASP A 445 -36.99 22.05 32.79
C ASP A 445 -37.43 21.89 34.25
N SER A 446 -36.89 20.90 34.97
CA SER A 446 -37.24 20.65 36.38
C SER A 446 -36.56 21.61 37.38
N LYS A 447 -35.73 22.54 36.89
CA LYS A 447 -35.15 23.65 37.70
C LYS A 447 -35.80 25.01 37.43
N ILE A 448 -36.95 25.06 36.74
CA ILE A 448 -37.76 26.28 36.71
C ILE A 448 -38.32 26.46 38.13
N ALA A 449 -37.82 27.48 38.82
CA ALA A 449 -38.23 27.84 40.17
C ALA A 449 -39.76 27.85 40.31
N PRO A 450 -40.32 27.38 41.44
CA PRO A 450 -41.76 27.39 41.67
C PRO A 450 -42.29 28.80 41.45
N ILE A 451 -43.17 28.96 40.46
CA ILE A 451 -43.90 30.19 40.20
C ILE A 451 -44.61 30.56 41.53
N PRO A 452 -44.40 31.76 42.07
CA PRO A 452 -45.02 32.17 43.33
C PRO A 452 -46.52 32.04 43.17
N THR A 453 -47.12 31.23 44.04
CA THR A 453 -48.54 30.92 44.05
C THR A 453 -49.31 32.23 44.22
N ILE A 454 -49.93 32.72 43.16
CA ILE A 454 -50.82 33.88 43.22
C ILE A 454 -52.00 33.48 44.09
N ASN A 455 -52.05 34.06 45.30
CA ASN A 455 -53.13 33.90 46.25
C ASN A 455 -54.48 34.15 45.57
N ARG A 456 -55.36 33.15 45.69
CA ARG A 456 -56.78 33.21 45.31
C ARG A 456 -57.41 34.48 45.87
N ILE A 457 -57.85 35.37 44.99
CA ILE A 457 -58.82 36.41 45.31
C ILE A 457 -60.17 35.71 45.44
N THR A 458 -60.60 35.48 46.69
CA THR A 458 -62.01 35.28 47.03
C THR A 458 -62.79 36.53 46.66
N ARG A 459 -63.75 36.42 45.73
CA ARG A 459 -64.82 37.40 45.58
C ARG A 459 -66.18 36.72 45.77
N ARG A 460 -66.95 37.43 46.59
CA ARG A 460 -68.33 37.18 47.02
C ARG A 460 -69.33 37.19 45.87
#